data_AF-A0A833EN23-F1
#
_entry.id   AF-A0A833EN23-F1
#
_cell.length_a   1.000
_cell.length_b   1.000
_cell.length_c   1.000
_cell.angle_alpha   90.00
_cell.angle_beta   90.00
_cell.angle_gamma   90.00
#
_symmetry.space_group_name_H-M   'P 1'
#
loop_
_entity.id
_entity.type
_entity.pdbx_description
1 polymer ?
#
loop_
_entity_poly.entity_id
_entity_poly.type
_entity_poly.pdbx_seq_one_letter_code
_entity_poly.pdbx_strand_id
1 'polypeptide(L)'
;MTFPKHGLVFLGCTQRYQYASASEKTKELNSIIQYWSEQKSRFQLSSVSFLVAQSVASPLASLIEKSGKELACFLLPSANTCFHAVANIVNNLQSLNDVSSFLVVNSAYLPSSSNITTLLKNDQADQQKLLFLKGDKSHYVHYPRLVTSLDGNLIGSVERVTVGISRTLAAFYTHTDRGSELPANRALSLALDFIGNKNAVKFSLSKLYDYLEAGQSLTRSMLDKFFSAHDRIIQMVNGRKLTGAEIEKTSSVDLGVYLTSGELLQKGLHILANNQSASGFYLDLPGALATLADTRIEALHIQPEMLENNLVEAIYDKKSRLQNDPNQDTVQMGMKRRHKFADNGNNRLRTWLLEAFGSDKALIKEKYDFIRFAIDLFYDHFGEGELSIGRSAAPVSILGRHLEDFGGMINAAAISRECLVLIRPTTSGKLRIRSPHPNQFGNSNVDISDMLADLEKNYIWKQIEQNKKVQHFVSTQQQKWMSVFMQQYFVHCHSVQFQFQRVRTF
;
A
#
# COMPACT_ATOMS: atom_id res chain seq x y z
N MET A 1 -13.39 19.40 25.46
CA MET A 1 -11.99 19.88 25.49
C MET A 1 -11.83 20.84 24.33
N THR A 2 -11.50 22.09 24.58
CA THR A 2 -11.13 23.06 23.55
C THR A 2 -9.64 22.87 23.26
N PHE A 3 -9.31 22.42 22.04
CA PHE A 3 -7.93 22.31 21.61
C PHE A 3 -7.42 23.69 21.13
N PRO A 4 -6.12 23.99 21.24
CA PRO A 4 -5.51 25.11 20.51
C PRO A 4 -5.91 25.10 19.03
N LYS A 5 -5.85 26.25 18.36
CA LYS A 5 -6.02 26.29 16.90
C LYS A 5 -4.83 25.58 16.25
N HIS A 6 -5.05 24.34 15.80
CA HIS A 6 -4.06 23.54 15.09
C HIS A 6 -4.25 23.69 13.57
N GLY A 7 -3.16 23.91 12.86
CA GLY A 7 -3.11 23.77 11.40
C GLY A 7 -2.68 22.35 11.03
N LEU A 8 -3.23 21.81 9.95
CA LEU A 8 -2.78 20.54 9.38
C LEU A 8 -2.11 20.79 8.03
N VAL A 9 -0.89 20.28 7.91
CA VAL A 9 -0.15 20.21 6.66
C VAL A 9 0.01 18.75 6.28
N PHE A 10 -0.76 18.33 5.29
CA PHE A 10 -0.67 16.99 4.73
C PHE A 10 0.35 16.96 3.58
N LEU A 11 1.41 16.17 3.76
CA LEU A 11 2.45 15.94 2.78
C LEU A 11 2.06 14.78 1.88
N GLY A 12 1.30 15.11 0.84
CA GLY A 12 0.90 14.20 -0.21
C GLY A 12 2.05 13.88 -1.16
N CYS A 13 2.98 12.98 -0.79
CA CYS A 13 3.95 12.52 -1.77
C CYS A 13 3.28 11.52 -2.73
N THR A 14 3.09 11.96 -3.97
CA THR A 14 2.24 11.30 -4.95
C THR A 14 2.94 10.20 -5.76
N GLN A 15 4.07 9.66 -5.30
CA GLN A 15 4.81 8.66 -6.08
C GLN A 15 3.97 7.39 -6.36
N ARG A 16 3.05 7.00 -5.46
CA ARG A 16 2.08 5.92 -5.73
C ARG A 16 1.16 6.22 -6.92
N TYR A 17 0.88 7.51 -7.18
CA TYR A 17 -0.03 7.94 -8.24
C TYR A 17 0.62 7.97 -9.63
N GLN A 18 1.94 7.78 -9.76
CA GLN A 18 2.55 7.84 -11.10
C GLN A 18 2.05 6.69 -12.00
N TYR A 19 1.63 5.56 -11.40
CA TYR A 19 1.34 4.33 -12.13
C TYR A 19 -0.11 3.83 -12.01
N ALA A 20 -0.95 4.43 -11.16
CA ALA A 20 -2.37 4.09 -11.07
C ALA A 20 -3.15 4.59 -12.30
N SER A 21 -4.26 3.94 -12.65
CA SER A 21 -5.18 4.44 -13.69
C SER A 21 -5.87 5.74 -13.24
N ALA A 22 -6.35 6.56 -14.18
CA ALA A 22 -6.99 7.84 -13.85
C ALA A 22 -8.21 7.70 -12.91
N SER A 23 -8.99 6.62 -13.05
CA SER A 23 -10.14 6.32 -12.20
C SER A 23 -9.72 5.92 -10.78
N GLU A 24 -8.68 5.09 -10.63
CA GLU A 24 -8.12 4.71 -9.34
C GLU A 24 -7.56 5.92 -8.59
N LYS A 25 -6.78 6.77 -9.27
CA LYS A 25 -6.27 8.03 -8.69
C LYS A 25 -7.42 8.87 -8.15
N THR A 26 -8.49 9.02 -8.92
CA THR A 26 -9.66 9.82 -8.53
C THR A 26 -10.35 9.25 -7.29
N LYS A 27 -10.56 7.92 -7.24
CA LYS A 27 -11.20 7.26 -6.10
C LYS A 27 -10.37 7.40 -4.81
N GLU A 28 -9.06 7.21 -4.92
CA GLU A 28 -8.13 7.34 -3.80
C GLU A 28 -8.06 8.80 -3.29
N LEU A 29 -7.90 9.78 -4.19
CA LEU A 29 -7.88 11.19 -3.81
C LEU A 29 -9.19 11.63 -3.14
N ASN A 30 -10.34 11.17 -3.63
CA ASN A 30 -11.63 11.42 -2.99
C ASN A 30 -11.69 10.85 -1.58
N SER A 31 -11.15 9.65 -1.38
CA SER A 31 -11.13 9.00 -0.05
C SER A 31 -10.24 9.78 0.93
N ILE A 32 -9.09 10.28 0.47
CA ILE A 32 -8.19 11.13 1.25
C ILE A 32 -8.83 12.48 1.59
N ILE A 33 -9.48 13.14 0.62
CA ILE A 33 -10.26 14.38 0.83
C ILE A 33 -11.35 14.14 1.88
N GLN A 34 -12.07 13.03 1.75
CA GLN A 34 -13.13 12.68 2.67
C GLN A 34 -12.59 12.49 4.09
N TYR A 35 -11.58 11.63 4.23
CA TYR A 35 -10.93 11.34 5.49
C TYR A 35 -10.45 12.62 6.19
N TRP A 36 -9.69 13.48 5.51
CA TRP A 36 -9.14 14.68 6.14
C TRP A 36 -10.17 15.76 6.43
N SER A 37 -11.24 15.82 5.66
CA SER A 37 -12.38 16.68 5.96
C SER A 37 -13.12 16.23 7.22
N GLU A 38 -13.27 14.92 7.43
CA GLU A 38 -13.84 14.38 8.65
C GLU A 38 -12.92 14.66 9.84
N GLN A 39 -11.61 14.47 9.69
CA GLN A 39 -10.64 14.83 10.74
C GLN A 39 -10.62 16.33 11.04
N LYS A 40 -10.73 17.21 10.01
CA LYS A 40 -10.83 18.67 10.17
C LYS A 40 -11.99 19.02 11.09
N SER A 41 -13.17 18.50 10.80
CA SER A 41 -14.37 18.74 11.60
C SER A 41 -14.23 18.15 13.01
N ARG A 42 -13.79 16.89 13.11
CA ARG A 42 -13.65 16.15 14.38
C ARG A 42 -12.69 16.82 15.36
N PHE A 43 -11.56 17.31 14.88
CA PHE A 43 -10.50 17.90 15.70
C PHE A 43 -10.46 19.43 15.63
N GLN A 44 -11.44 20.05 14.97
CA GLN A 44 -11.53 21.52 14.81
C GLN A 44 -10.25 22.12 14.23
N LEU A 45 -9.65 21.44 13.25
CA LEU A 45 -8.43 21.93 12.58
C LEU A 45 -8.78 23.21 11.82
N SER A 46 -7.97 24.25 12.00
CA SER A 46 -8.20 25.57 11.38
C SER A 46 -8.10 25.49 9.86
N SER A 47 -7.13 24.71 9.36
CA SER A 47 -6.91 24.49 7.95
C SER A 47 -6.37 23.08 7.68
N VAL A 48 -6.61 22.60 6.47
CA VAL A 48 -5.99 21.39 5.93
C VAL A 48 -5.38 21.75 4.58
N SER A 49 -4.07 21.59 4.48
CA SER A 49 -3.31 21.90 3.27
C SER A 49 -2.69 20.63 2.69
N PHE A 50 -2.98 20.36 1.42
CA PHE A 50 -2.36 19.28 0.64
C PHE A 50 -1.16 19.81 -0.11
N LEU A 51 0.00 19.20 0.07
CA LEU A 51 1.17 19.46 -0.76
C LEU A 51 1.32 18.34 -1.79
N VAL A 52 1.22 18.64 -3.09
CA VAL A 52 1.14 17.62 -4.16
C VAL A 52 1.99 17.93 -5.38
N ALA A 53 2.43 16.89 -6.09
CA ALA A 53 3.13 17.05 -7.36
C ALA A 53 2.22 17.60 -8.47
N GLN A 54 2.83 18.21 -9.50
CA GLN A 54 2.14 18.83 -10.63
C GLN A 54 1.16 17.89 -11.35
N SER A 55 1.52 16.62 -11.49
CA SER A 55 0.67 15.61 -12.13
C SER A 55 -0.65 15.32 -11.40
N VAL A 56 -0.75 15.72 -10.13
CA VAL A 56 -1.92 15.47 -9.26
C VAL A 56 -2.62 16.75 -8.84
N ALA A 57 -1.94 17.90 -8.90
CA ALA A 57 -2.47 19.19 -8.46
C ALA A 57 -3.81 19.56 -9.12
N SER A 58 -3.90 19.48 -10.46
CA SER A 58 -5.13 19.84 -11.19
C SER A 58 -6.30 18.88 -10.89
N PRO A 59 -6.14 17.54 -10.97
CA PRO A 59 -7.18 16.60 -10.55
C PRO A 59 -7.63 16.81 -9.09
N LEU A 60 -6.68 17.00 -8.16
CA LEU A 60 -7.01 17.18 -6.75
C LEU A 60 -7.75 18.49 -6.51
N ALA A 61 -7.30 19.60 -7.11
CA ALA A 61 -7.96 20.90 -6.99
C ALA A 61 -9.42 20.84 -7.49
N SER A 62 -9.67 20.19 -8.62
CA SER A 62 -11.04 19.99 -9.12
C SER A 62 -11.91 19.16 -8.17
N LEU A 63 -11.34 18.15 -7.52
CA LEU A 63 -12.07 17.34 -6.53
C LEU A 63 -12.35 18.13 -5.25
N ILE A 64 -11.40 18.93 -4.77
CA ILE A 64 -11.58 19.82 -3.61
C ILE A 64 -12.70 20.83 -3.91
N GLU A 65 -12.65 21.51 -5.05
CA GLU A 65 -13.67 22.47 -5.49
C GLU A 65 -15.06 21.83 -5.54
N LYS A 66 -15.19 20.67 -6.21
CA LYS A 66 -16.46 19.93 -6.30
C LYS A 66 -16.99 19.45 -4.95
N SER A 67 -16.10 19.21 -3.99
CA SER A 67 -16.51 18.75 -2.66
C SER A 67 -17.10 19.87 -1.80
N GLY A 68 -16.89 21.14 -2.16
CA GLY A 68 -17.31 22.30 -1.36
C GLY A 68 -16.58 22.41 -0.01
N LYS A 69 -15.46 21.68 0.16
CA LYS A 69 -14.71 21.61 1.41
C LYS A 69 -13.61 22.65 1.44
N GLU A 70 -13.44 23.30 2.59
CA GLU A 70 -12.37 24.26 2.86
C GLU A 70 -11.02 23.54 3.05
N LEU A 71 -10.45 23.06 1.94
CA LEU A 71 -9.15 22.42 1.86
C LEU A 71 -8.28 23.23 0.89
N ALA A 72 -7.00 23.40 1.21
CA ALA A 72 -6.05 24.07 0.33
C ALA A 72 -5.18 23.03 -0.39
N CYS A 73 -4.79 23.32 -1.63
CA CYS A 73 -3.88 22.50 -2.41
C CYS A 73 -2.71 23.35 -2.90
N PHE A 74 -1.50 22.93 -2.56
CA PHE A 74 -0.24 23.58 -2.91
C PHE A 74 0.56 22.69 -3.84
N LEU A 75 1.11 23.31 -4.87
CA LEU A 75 1.96 22.64 -5.85
C LEU A 75 3.38 22.49 -5.31
N LEU A 76 3.94 21.28 -5.43
CA LEU A 76 5.37 21.02 -5.36
C LEU A 76 6.00 21.43 -6.69
N PRO A 77 6.79 22.53 -6.75
CA PRO A 77 7.38 23.00 -8.01
C PRO A 77 8.41 22.00 -8.54
N SER A 78 9.07 21.26 -7.66
CA SER A 78 9.86 20.09 -8.02
C SER A 78 9.85 19.07 -6.89
N ALA A 79 10.22 17.83 -7.21
CA ALA A 79 10.22 16.74 -6.24
C ALA A 79 11.35 16.86 -5.19
N ASN A 80 12.38 17.67 -5.48
CA ASN A 80 13.51 17.94 -4.56
C ASN A 80 13.26 19.13 -3.63
N THR A 81 12.06 19.73 -3.66
CA THR A 81 11.74 20.96 -2.91
C THR A 81 10.69 20.76 -1.82
N CYS A 82 10.49 19.51 -1.36
CA CYS A 82 9.48 19.22 -0.34
C CYS A 82 9.64 20.13 0.88
N PHE A 83 10.85 20.31 1.43
CA PHE A 83 11.07 21.18 2.60
C PHE A 83 10.72 22.64 2.34
N HIS A 84 11.13 23.18 1.20
CA HIS A 84 10.82 24.56 0.83
C HIS A 84 9.32 24.78 0.66
N ALA A 85 8.61 23.81 0.10
CA ALA A 85 7.19 23.91 -0.08
C ALA A 85 6.43 23.79 1.25
N VAL A 86 6.88 22.92 2.17
CA VAL A 86 6.35 22.91 3.55
C VAL A 86 6.63 24.24 4.24
N ALA A 87 7.86 24.77 4.15
CA ALA A 87 8.23 26.04 4.78
C ALA A 87 7.35 27.20 4.26
N ASN A 88 7.10 27.25 2.95
CA ASN A 88 6.20 28.25 2.37
C ASN A 88 4.76 28.10 2.86
N ILE A 89 4.25 26.88 2.99
CA ILE A 89 2.91 26.63 3.56
C ILE A 89 2.86 27.11 5.01
N VAL A 90 3.86 26.76 5.83
CA VAL A 90 3.92 27.17 7.24
C VAL A 90 3.95 28.68 7.37
N ASN A 91 4.78 29.37 6.58
CA ASN A 91 4.86 30.84 6.55
C ASN A 91 3.51 31.48 6.19
N ASN A 92 2.84 30.94 5.17
CA ASN A 92 1.53 31.45 4.73
C ASN A 92 0.44 31.19 5.77
N LEU A 93 0.46 30.04 6.46
CA LEU A 93 -0.56 29.72 7.47
C LEU A 93 -0.35 30.52 8.76
N GLN A 94 0.89 30.76 9.17
CA GLN A 94 1.20 31.60 10.33
C GLN A 94 0.79 33.05 10.13
N SER A 95 0.99 33.61 8.92
CA SER A 95 0.61 34.99 8.63
C SER A 95 -0.90 35.22 8.55
N LEU A 96 -1.69 34.15 8.36
CA LEU A 96 -3.13 34.25 8.11
C LEU A 96 -4.02 33.92 9.32
N ASN A 97 -3.60 33.08 10.29
CA ASN A 97 -4.61 32.34 11.10
C ASN A 97 -4.29 32.01 12.58
N ASP A 98 -3.36 32.69 13.28
CA ASP A 98 -3.02 32.35 14.68
C ASP A 98 -2.75 30.84 14.90
N VAL A 99 -2.14 30.18 13.90
CA VAL A 99 -1.81 28.76 13.99
C VAL A 99 -0.52 28.60 14.78
N SER A 100 -0.61 28.03 15.98
CA SER A 100 0.53 27.79 16.86
C SER A 100 1.22 26.44 16.59
N SER A 101 0.43 25.39 16.34
CA SER A 101 0.92 24.03 16.15
C SER A 101 0.49 23.45 14.79
N PHE A 102 1.36 22.62 14.24
CA PHE A 102 1.22 21.99 12.94
C PHE A 102 1.25 20.47 13.09
N LEU A 103 0.17 19.81 12.65
CA LEU A 103 0.17 18.37 12.40
C LEU A 103 0.72 18.16 10.98
N VAL A 104 1.81 17.40 10.84
CA VAL A 104 2.46 17.08 9.57
C VAL A 104 2.35 15.59 9.32
N VAL A 105 1.78 15.19 8.18
CA VAL A 105 1.52 13.77 7.89
C VAL A 105 2.03 13.38 6.51
N ASN A 106 2.82 12.32 6.44
CA ASN A 106 3.24 11.68 5.20
C ASN A 106 2.11 10.82 4.62
N SER A 107 1.83 10.95 3.32
CA SER A 107 0.81 10.16 2.62
C SER A 107 0.97 8.64 2.69
N ALA A 108 2.16 8.14 3.02
CA ALA A 108 2.37 6.71 3.21
C ALA A 108 1.53 6.13 4.38
N TYR A 109 1.12 6.97 5.32
CA TYR A 109 0.38 6.58 6.51
C TYR A 109 -0.77 7.55 6.82
N LEU A 110 -2.00 7.03 6.87
CA LEU A 110 -3.15 7.76 7.38
C LEU A 110 -3.35 7.39 8.84
N PRO A 111 -3.08 8.29 9.81
CA PRO A 111 -3.27 7.98 11.22
C PRO A 111 -4.74 7.69 11.54
N SER A 112 -5.04 6.78 12.47
CA SER A 112 -6.41 6.67 12.99
C SER A 112 -6.77 7.91 13.81
N SER A 113 -8.07 8.11 14.08
CA SER A 113 -8.48 9.19 14.97
C SER A 113 -7.98 8.99 16.40
N SER A 114 -7.76 7.76 16.88
CA SER A 114 -7.12 7.49 18.17
C SER A 114 -5.67 7.96 18.17
N ASN A 115 -4.93 7.76 17.08
CA ASN A 115 -3.55 8.24 16.94
C ASN A 115 -3.46 9.77 16.93
N ILE A 116 -4.34 10.45 16.19
CA ILE A 116 -4.41 11.93 16.21
C ILE A 116 -4.79 12.42 17.62
N THR A 117 -5.78 11.79 18.25
CA THR A 117 -6.18 12.13 19.63
C THR A 117 -5.01 11.97 20.60
N THR A 118 -4.21 10.92 20.43
CA THR A 118 -3.03 10.65 21.27
C THR A 118 -1.97 11.73 21.11
N LEU A 119 -1.68 12.19 19.89
CA LEU A 119 -0.80 13.34 19.65
C LEU A 119 -1.33 14.61 20.32
N LEU A 120 -2.59 14.96 20.04
CA LEU A 120 -3.20 16.20 20.55
C LEU A 120 -3.32 16.21 22.08
N LYS A 121 -3.55 15.06 22.74
CA LYS A 121 -3.57 14.97 24.21
C LYS A 121 -2.18 15.18 24.84
N ASN A 122 -1.11 14.84 24.11
CA ASN A 122 0.27 15.00 24.58
C ASN A 122 0.88 16.34 24.19
N ASP A 123 0.18 17.14 23.38
CA ASP A 123 0.54 18.52 23.08
C ASP A 123 0.17 19.42 24.26
N GLN A 124 1.20 19.93 24.93
CA GLN A 124 1.07 20.82 26.09
C GLN A 124 1.36 22.29 25.71
N ALA A 125 1.20 22.64 24.43
CA ALA A 125 1.55 23.95 23.86
C ALA A 125 3.03 24.35 24.06
N ASP A 126 3.91 23.36 24.23
CA ASP A 126 5.35 23.54 24.36
C ASP A 126 5.97 23.86 22.99
N GLN A 127 6.42 25.09 22.82
CA GLN A 127 6.97 25.58 21.56
C GLN A 127 8.28 24.88 21.15
N GLN A 128 8.96 24.22 22.08
CA GLN A 128 10.21 23.49 21.84
C GLN A 128 10.01 21.97 21.79
N LYS A 129 8.77 21.50 21.63
CA LYS A 129 8.44 20.07 21.60
C LYS A 129 8.09 19.58 20.20
N LEU A 130 8.74 18.49 19.78
CA LEU A 130 8.30 17.63 18.68
C LEU A 130 7.67 16.35 19.25
N LEU A 131 6.41 16.12 18.94
CA LEU A 131 5.73 14.85 19.12
C LEU A 131 5.68 14.12 17.79
N PHE A 132 5.93 12.81 17.78
CA PHE A 132 5.75 12.03 16.55
C PHE A 132 5.36 10.58 16.83
N LEU A 133 4.75 9.93 15.84
CA LEU A 133 4.34 8.53 15.96
C LEU A 133 5.46 7.59 15.50
N LYS A 134 5.74 6.58 16.33
CA LYS A 134 6.63 5.46 15.97
C LYS A 134 5.89 4.13 16.03
N GLY A 135 6.33 3.21 15.19
CA GLY A 135 5.81 1.83 15.16
C GLY A 135 6.92 0.79 15.27
N ASP A 136 6.53 -0.47 15.41
CA ASP A 136 7.47 -1.59 15.42
C ASP A 136 7.86 -2.02 14.00
N LYS A 137 9.17 -2.19 13.77
CA LYS A 137 9.72 -2.56 12.47
C LYS A 137 9.13 -3.87 11.93
N SER A 138 8.73 -4.80 12.79
CA SER A 138 8.09 -6.07 12.39
C SER A 138 6.76 -5.86 11.66
N HIS A 139 6.01 -4.81 12.00
CA HIS A 139 4.72 -4.49 11.41
C HIS A 139 4.84 -3.49 10.25
N TYR A 140 5.87 -2.64 10.30
CA TYR A 140 6.09 -1.55 9.36
C TYR A 140 7.42 -1.71 8.62
N VAL A 141 7.65 -2.91 8.06
CA VAL A 141 8.94 -3.32 7.48
C VAL A 141 9.49 -2.36 6.42
N HIS A 142 8.62 -1.61 5.74
CA HIS A 142 8.96 -0.68 4.65
C HIS A 142 9.21 0.77 5.09
N TYR A 143 8.98 1.10 6.36
CA TYR A 143 9.08 2.46 6.86
C TYR A 143 10.52 2.86 7.21
N PRO A 144 10.82 4.16 7.28
CA PRO A 144 12.12 4.66 7.71
C PRO A 144 12.51 4.13 9.10
N ARG A 145 13.80 3.86 9.28
CA ARG A 145 14.38 3.33 10.52
C ARG A 145 14.64 4.46 11.49
N LEU A 146 14.06 4.39 12.69
CA LEU A 146 14.44 5.31 13.76
C LEU A 146 15.77 4.88 14.36
N VAL A 147 16.72 5.79 14.37
CA VAL A 147 18.07 5.57 14.88
C VAL A 147 18.19 6.25 16.23
N THR A 148 18.56 5.50 17.26
CA THR A 148 18.82 6.03 18.61
C THR A 148 20.28 5.79 19.01
N SER A 149 20.78 6.62 19.93
CA SER A 149 22.06 6.38 20.60
C SER A 149 21.93 5.21 21.59
N LEU A 150 23.06 4.78 22.16
CA LEU A 150 23.08 3.79 23.22
C LEU A 150 22.29 4.24 24.45
N ASP A 151 22.26 5.54 24.73
CA ASP A 151 21.49 6.15 25.82
C ASP A 151 20.00 6.31 25.49
N GLY A 152 19.55 5.84 24.32
CA GLY A 152 18.16 5.94 23.86
C GLY A 152 17.78 7.28 23.23
N ASN A 153 18.69 8.24 23.14
CA ASN A 153 18.41 9.54 22.52
C ASN A 153 18.24 9.39 21.01
N LEU A 154 17.26 10.09 20.43
CA LEU A 154 17.04 10.06 18.99
C LEU A 154 18.20 10.72 18.24
N ILE A 155 18.76 10.00 17.26
CA ILE A 155 19.77 10.51 16.34
C ILE A 155 19.12 11.05 15.08
N GLY A 156 18.07 10.37 14.61
CA GLY A 156 17.29 10.74 13.44
C GLY A 156 16.60 9.53 12.83
N SER A 157 16.18 9.67 11.59
CA SER A 157 15.48 8.63 10.85
C SER A 157 16.11 8.44 9.46
N VAL A 158 16.12 7.20 8.99
CA VAL A 158 16.77 6.85 7.71
C VAL A 158 15.84 6.00 6.86
N GLU A 159 15.63 6.45 5.63
CA GLU A 159 14.85 5.71 4.64
C GLU A 159 15.36 4.29 4.42
N ARG A 160 14.42 3.34 4.32
CA ARG A 160 14.76 1.92 4.13
C ARG A 160 15.59 1.69 2.88
N VAL A 161 15.29 2.41 1.79
CA VAL A 161 16.05 2.30 0.54
C VAL A 161 17.51 2.70 0.75
N THR A 162 17.77 3.77 1.51
CA THR A 162 19.12 4.24 1.84
C THR A 162 19.88 3.21 2.68
N VAL A 163 19.21 2.62 3.67
CA VAL A 163 19.76 1.49 4.46
C VAL A 163 20.10 0.31 3.55
N GLY A 164 19.21 -0.03 2.61
CA GLY A 164 19.40 -1.09 1.62
C GLY A 164 20.58 -0.84 0.69
N ILE A 165 20.77 0.39 0.19
CA ILE A 165 21.91 0.79 -0.64
C ILE A 165 23.22 0.60 0.12
N SER A 166 23.31 1.15 1.33
CA SER A 166 24.51 1.02 2.16
C SER A 166 24.90 -0.45 2.39
N ARG A 167 23.92 -1.32 2.71
CA ARG A 167 24.16 -2.76 2.89
C ARG A 167 24.55 -3.46 1.59
N THR A 168 23.94 -3.09 0.46
CA THR A 168 24.27 -3.61 -0.87
C THR A 168 25.71 -3.28 -1.23
N LEU A 169 26.11 -2.02 -1.10
CA LEU A 169 27.48 -1.57 -1.39
C LEU A 169 28.50 -2.23 -0.45
N ALA A 170 28.19 -2.35 0.84
CA ALA A 170 29.06 -3.07 1.78
C ALA A 170 29.26 -4.54 1.38
N ALA A 171 28.18 -5.22 0.96
CA ALA A 171 28.27 -6.60 0.48
C ALA A 171 29.06 -6.71 -0.83
N PHE A 172 28.85 -5.79 -1.77
CA PHE A 172 29.60 -5.73 -3.03
C PHE A 172 31.10 -5.57 -2.78
N TYR A 173 31.49 -4.56 -2.00
CA TYR A 173 32.89 -4.32 -1.65
C TYR A 173 33.51 -5.51 -0.91
N THR A 174 32.80 -6.12 0.05
CA THR A 174 33.31 -7.29 0.78
C THR A 174 33.67 -8.46 -0.15
N HIS A 175 32.91 -8.67 -1.22
CA HIS A 175 33.21 -9.71 -2.21
C HIS A 175 34.38 -9.30 -3.12
N THR A 176 34.37 -8.06 -3.62
CA THR A 176 35.37 -7.61 -4.60
C THR A 176 36.73 -7.30 -4.00
N ASP A 177 36.81 -6.95 -2.71
CA ASP A 177 38.07 -6.63 -2.01
C ASP A 177 39.00 -7.84 -1.90
N ARG A 178 38.47 -9.04 -2.05
CA ARG A 178 39.24 -10.30 -2.08
C ARG A 178 39.80 -10.62 -3.47
N GLY A 179 39.79 -9.66 -4.39
CA GLY A 179 40.21 -9.83 -5.79
C GLY A 179 39.27 -10.71 -6.61
N SER A 180 38.13 -11.11 -6.05
CA SER A 180 37.14 -11.96 -6.72
C SER A 180 36.13 -11.10 -7.47
N GLU A 181 35.71 -11.56 -8.65
CA GLU A 181 34.55 -10.97 -9.32
C GLU A 181 33.26 -11.47 -8.65
N LEU A 182 32.25 -10.61 -8.54
CA LEU A 182 30.93 -10.98 -8.06
C LEU A 182 29.99 -11.18 -9.26
N PRO A 183 29.52 -12.41 -9.55
CA PRO A 183 28.63 -12.67 -10.68
C PRO A 183 27.38 -11.78 -10.67
N ALA A 184 26.96 -11.32 -11.85
CA ALA A 184 25.89 -10.34 -12.01
C ALA A 184 24.56 -10.76 -11.35
N ASN A 185 24.17 -12.02 -11.55
CA ASN A 185 22.97 -12.60 -10.94
C ASN A 185 23.02 -12.57 -9.41
N ARG A 186 24.19 -12.82 -8.82
CA ARG A 186 24.39 -12.77 -7.36
C ARG A 186 24.38 -11.33 -6.86
N ALA A 187 24.99 -10.40 -7.58
CA ALA A 187 24.96 -8.97 -7.26
C ALA A 187 23.51 -8.43 -7.26
N LEU A 188 22.73 -8.75 -8.29
CA LEU A 188 21.30 -8.37 -8.36
C LEU A 188 20.47 -9.01 -7.25
N SER A 189 20.73 -10.28 -6.93
CA SER A 189 20.08 -10.95 -5.80
C SER A 189 20.36 -10.23 -4.47
N LEU A 190 21.62 -9.89 -4.17
CA LEU A 190 21.98 -9.15 -2.96
C LEU A 190 21.30 -7.77 -2.90
N ALA A 191 21.25 -7.06 -4.03
CA ALA A 191 20.60 -5.76 -4.11
C ALA A 191 19.08 -5.88 -3.86
N LEU A 192 18.42 -6.90 -4.43
CA LEU A 192 17.00 -7.18 -4.18
C LEU A 192 16.75 -7.56 -2.71
N ASP A 193 17.62 -8.36 -2.10
CA ASP A 193 17.50 -8.78 -0.70
C ASP A 193 17.54 -7.58 0.26
N PHE A 194 18.38 -6.56 -0.02
CA PHE A 194 18.55 -5.41 0.88
C PHE A 194 17.67 -4.20 0.53
N ILE A 195 17.55 -3.85 -0.76
CA ILE A 195 16.79 -2.66 -1.21
C ILE A 195 15.31 -3.01 -1.40
N GLY A 196 14.99 -4.24 -1.82
CA GLY A 196 13.63 -4.71 -2.07
C GLY A 196 13.33 -4.91 -3.54
N ASN A 197 12.41 -4.13 -4.11
CA ASN A 197 11.88 -4.39 -5.45
C ASN A 197 12.84 -3.97 -6.58
N LYS A 198 12.65 -4.54 -7.78
CA LYS A 198 13.48 -4.30 -8.98
C LYS A 198 13.58 -2.81 -9.36
N ASN A 199 12.51 -2.05 -9.25
CA ASN A 199 12.51 -0.62 -9.63
C ASN A 199 13.33 0.21 -8.65
N ALA A 200 13.22 -0.06 -7.35
CA ALA A 200 14.05 0.58 -6.34
C ALA A 200 15.53 0.24 -6.57
N VAL A 201 15.86 -1.03 -6.82
CA VAL A 201 17.23 -1.44 -7.16
C VAL A 201 17.75 -0.73 -8.42
N LYS A 202 16.95 -0.68 -9.49
CA LYS A 202 17.31 0.01 -10.73
C LYS A 202 17.54 1.50 -10.51
N PHE A 203 16.66 2.16 -9.78
CA PHE A 203 16.80 3.57 -9.44
C PHE A 203 18.06 3.83 -8.59
N SER A 204 18.26 3.02 -7.55
CA SER A 204 19.37 3.15 -6.60
C SER A 204 20.75 2.86 -7.20
N LEU A 205 20.85 1.85 -8.08
CA LEU A 205 22.12 1.48 -8.70
C LEU A 205 22.37 2.22 -10.02
N SER A 206 21.34 2.88 -10.59
CA SER A 206 21.45 3.68 -11.81
C SER A 206 22.15 2.89 -12.93
N LYS A 207 23.15 3.47 -13.61
CA LYS A 207 23.92 2.82 -14.68
C LYS A 207 24.52 1.48 -14.28
N LEU A 208 24.91 1.30 -13.01
CA LEU A 208 25.46 0.01 -12.55
C LEU A 208 24.42 -1.11 -12.72
N TYR A 209 23.14 -0.80 -12.53
CA TYR A 209 22.06 -1.75 -12.77
C TYR A 209 22.07 -2.33 -14.18
N ASP A 210 22.26 -1.47 -15.19
CA ASP A 210 22.20 -1.87 -16.60
C ASP A 210 23.37 -2.82 -16.95
N TYR A 211 24.55 -2.61 -16.36
CA TYR A 211 25.68 -3.53 -16.50
C TYR A 211 25.39 -4.91 -15.90
N LEU A 212 24.79 -4.94 -14.70
CA LEU A 212 24.41 -6.18 -14.03
C LEU A 212 23.29 -6.90 -14.76
N GLU A 213 22.29 -6.18 -15.30
CA GLU A 213 21.19 -6.75 -16.09
C GLU A 213 21.72 -7.34 -17.41
N ALA A 214 22.78 -6.76 -17.99
CA ALA A 214 23.50 -7.30 -19.14
C ALA A 214 24.41 -8.51 -18.82
N GLY A 215 24.41 -9.00 -17.57
CA GLY A 215 25.16 -10.19 -17.15
C GLY A 215 26.63 -9.95 -16.83
N GLN A 216 27.09 -8.70 -16.76
CA GLN A 216 28.50 -8.40 -16.46
C GLN A 216 28.82 -8.60 -14.98
N SER A 217 29.86 -9.38 -14.70
CA SER A 217 30.37 -9.55 -13.34
C SER A 217 30.83 -8.22 -12.75
N LEU A 218 30.54 -8.02 -11.48
CA LEU A 218 30.91 -6.84 -10.73
C LEU A 218 32.36 -6.98 -10.23
N THR A 219 33.21 -6.03 -10.59
CA THR A 219 34.60 -5.95 -10.13
C THR A 219 34.81 -4.74 -9.22
N ARG A 220 35.90 -4.73 -8.45
CA ARG A 220 36.28 -3.57 -7.61
C ARG A 220 36.40 -2.29 -8.44
N SER A 221 37.08 -2.36 -9.58
CA SER A 221 37.23 -1.21 -10.48
C SER A 221 35.89 -0.71 -11.03
N MET A 222 34.93 -1.60 -11.30
CA MET A 222 33.59 -1.19 -11.70
C MET A 222 32.87 -0.45 -10.58
N LEU A 223 32.92 -0.97 -9.34
CA LEU A 223 32.33 -0.31 -8.17
C LEU A 223 32.88 1.10 -7.96
N ASP A 224 34.20 1.24 -7.96
CA ASP A 224 34.88 2.52 -7.73
C ASP A 224 34.60 3.58 -8.82
N LYS A 225 34.07 3.17 -9.99
CA LYS A 225 33.59 4.10 -11.03
C LYS A 225 32.23 4.71 -10.72
N PHE A 226 31.37 4.01 -9.97
CA PHE A 226 29.99 4.44 -9.70
C PHE A 226 29.78 4.92 -8.26
N PHE A 227 30.57 4.37 -7.33
CA PHE A 227 30.44 4.61 -5.91
C PHE A 227 31.82 4.79 -5.29
N SER A 228 31.86 5.60 -4.24
CA SER A 228 33.00 5.79 -3.37
C SER A 228 32.88 4.91 -2.12
N ALA A 229 33.99 4.76 -1.39
CA ALA A 229 33.97 4.14 -0.07
C ALA A 229 33.13 4.90 0.96
N HIS A 230 32.68 6.13 0.66
CA HIS A 230 31.78 6.91 1.52
C HIS A 230 30.31 6.56 1.28
N ASP A 231 29.93 6.08 0.09
CA ASP A 231 28.52 5.76 -0.22
C ASP A 231 27.97 4.55 0.55
N ARG A 232 28.87 3.72 1.11
CA ARG A 232 28.50 2.65 2.05
C ARG A 232 28.17 3.17 3.46
N ILE A 233 28.47 4.43 3.76
CA ILE A 233 28.29 5.06 5.07
C ILE A 233 27.18 6.09 4.96
N ILE A 234 26.20 6.00 5.85
CA ILE A 234 25.10 6.95 5.95
C ILE A 234 25.54 8.03 6.95
N GLN A 235 25.60 9.27 6.46
CA GLN A 235 25.86 10.45 7.28
C GLN A 235 24.54 11.04 7.75
N MET A 236 24.30 10.97 9.06
CA MET A 236 23.13 11.54 9.74
C MET A 236 23.23 13.07 9.77
N VAL A 237 22.09 13.74 10.01
CA VAL A 237 22.03 15.21 10.09
C VAL A 237 22.94 15.78 11.17
N ASN A 238 23.11 15.08 12.30
CA ASN A 238 24.03 15.45 13.37
C ASN A 238 25.50 15.10 13.11
N GLY A 239 25.86 14.71 11.88
CA GLY A 239 27.22 14.35 11.48
C GLY A 239 27.68 12.93 11.84
N ARG A 240 26.87 12.16 12.58
CA ARG A 240 27.20 10.75 12.87
C ARG A 240 27.24 9.93 11.58
N LYS A 241 28.18 9.00 11.52
CA LYS A 241 28.40 8.09 10.39
C LYS A 241 28.05 6.68 10.81
N LEU A 242 27.07 6.08 10.14
CA LEU A 242 26.56 4.75 10.45
C LEU A 242 26.49 3.90 9.19
N THR A 243 26.71 2.60 9.33
CA THR A 243 26.44 1.63 8.27
C THR A 243 24.96 1.27 8.25
N GLY A 244 24.46 0.84 7.09
CA GLY A 244 23.10 0.32 6.98
C GLY A 244 22.88 -0.92 7.85
N ALA A 245 23.93 -1.70 8.13
CA ALA A 245 23.84 -2.84 9.04
C ALA A 245 23.63 -2.42 10.50
N GLU A 246 24.24 -1.31 10.94
CA GLU A 246 24.00 -0.75 12.27
C GLU A 246 22.59 -0.18 12.39
N ILE A 247 22.13 0.57 11.38
CA ILE A 247 20.79 1.16 11.36
C ILE A 247 19.71 0.07 11.35
N GLU A 248 19.89 -1.00 10.57
CA GLU A 248 18.88 -2.06 10.45
C GLU A 248 18.69 -2.85 11.76
N LYS A 249 19.56 -2.70 12.77
CA LYS A 249 19.37 -3.30 14.09
C LYS A 249 18.24 -2.66 14.90
N THR A 250 17.77 -1.46 14.53
CA THR A 250 16.66 -0.81 15.23
C THR A 250 15.40 -1.68 15.22
N SER A 251 14.61 -1.63 16.28
CA SER A 251 13.30 -2.26 16.36
C SER A 251 12.16 -1.31 16.01
N SER A 252 12.43 -0.01 15.84
CA SER A 252 11.41 1.02 15.65
C SER A 252 11.52 1.70 14.30
N VAL A 253 10.38 2.16 13.80
CA VAL A 253 10.26 2.93 12.57
C VAL A 253 9.54 4.23 12.79
N ASP A 254 9.84 5.20 11.92
CA ASP A 254 9.15 6.48 11.84
C ASP A 254 7.92 6.34 10.95
N LEU A 255 6.75 6.74 11.46
CA LEU A 255 5.49 6.66 10.72
C LEU A 255 5.19 7.93 9.91
N GLY A 256 6.04 8.95 10.01
CA GLY A 256 5.88 10.19 9.26
C GLY A 256 4.70 11.05 9.71
N VAL A 257 4.33 10.96 10.99
CA VAL A 257 3.27 11.78 11.61
C VAL A 257 3.88 12.58 12.75
N TYR A 258 3.87 13.90 12.62
CA TYR A 258 4.53 14.83 13.52
C TYR A 258 3.56 15.90 14.02
N LEU A 259 3.69 16.32 15.27
CA LEU A 259 3.00 17.47 15.84
C LEU A 259 4.04 18.37 16.51
N THR A 260 4.14 19.61 16.07
CA THR A 260 5.17 20.57 16.52
C THR A 260 4.67 22.00 16.38
N SER A 261 5.30 22.96 17.06
CA SER A 261 5.08 24.38 16.80
C SER A 261 5.53 24.78 15.40
N GLY A 262 4.95 25.86 14.86
CA GLY A 262 5.36 26.39 13.55
C GLY A 262 6.79 26.94 13.54
N GLU A 263 7.23 27.57 14.63
CA GLU A 263 8.60 28.07 14.78
C GLU A 263 9.62 26.92 14.75
N LEU A 264 9.35 25.86 15.52
CA LEU A 264 10.24 24.69 15.57
C LEU A 264 10.24 23.95 14.23
N LEU A 265 9.08 23.82 13.57
CA LEU A 265 8.97 23.24 12.23
C LEU A 265 9.82 24.00 11.22
N GLN A 266 9.78 25.34 11.21
CA GLN A 266 10.62 26.17 10.34
C GLN A 266 12.11 25.95 10.58
N LYS A 267 12.55 25.92 11.85
CA LYS A 267 13.95 25.63 12.20
C LYS A 267 14.39 24.28 11.65
N GLY A 268 13.58 23.24 11.85
CA GLY A 268 13.85 21.89 11.33
C GLY A 268 13.93 21.85 9.79
N LEU A 269 13.00 22.50 9.10
CA LEU A 269 13.00 22.60 7.65
C LEU A 269 14.20 23.38 7.10
N HIS A 270 14.64 24.43 7.80
CA HIS A 270 15.83 25.19 7.43
C HIS A 270 17.11 24.34 7.53
N ILE A 271 17.24 23.56 8.61
CA ILE A 271 18.35 22.60 8.78
C ILE A 271 18.36 21.59 7.63
N LEU A 272 17.20 21.02 7.30
CA LEU A 272 17.08 20.05 6.20
C LEU A 272 17.38 20.65 4.84
N ALA A 273 16.93 21.87 4.56
CA ALA A 273 17.19 22.56 3.30
C ALA A 273 18.68 22.86 3.08
N ASN A 274 19.42 23.14 4.16
CA ASN A 274 20.85 23.41 4.09
C ASN A 274 21.73 22.14 4.14
N ASN A 275 21.13 20.98 4.43
CA ASN A 275 21.89 19.74 4.51
C ASN A 275 21.93 19.02 3.16
N GLN A 276 23.06 19.13 2.47
CA GLN A 276 23.29 18.50 1.16
C GLN A 276 23.21 16.96 1.19
N SER A 277 23.35 16.33 2.37
CA SER A 277 23.26 14.87 2.49
C SER A 277 21.81 14.36 2.53
N ALA A 278 20.83 15.25 2.73
CA ALA A 278 19.42 14.89 2.65
C ALA A 278 19.01 14.77 1.18
N SER A 279 19.04 13.55 0.63
CA SER A 279 18.44 13.27 -0.67
C SER A 279 16.97 13.75 -0.65
N GLY A 280 16.64 14.74 -1.49
CA GLY A 280 15.56 15.73 -1.33
C GLY A 280 14.10 15.28 -1.24
N PHE A 281 13.83 14.01 -0.90
CA PHE A 281 12.50 13.42 -0.79
C PHE A 281 12.09 13.07 0.65
N TYR A 282 13.04 12.98 1.59
CA TYR A 282 12.77 12.48 2.94
C TYR A 282 12.87 13.53 4.03
N LEU A 283 11.79 13.69 4.79
CA LEU A 283 11.72 14.58 5.94
C LEU A 283 12.25 13.89 7.20
N ASP A 284 13.57 13.89 7.40
CA ASP A 284 14.19 13.58 8.71
C ASP A 284 14.05 14.76 9.68
N LEU A 285 12.80 15.21 9.87
CA LEU A 285 12.49 16.29 10.80
C LEU A 285 12.93 15.94 12.24
N PRO A 286 12.72 14.71 12.76
CA PRO A 286 13.20 14.36 14.08
C PRO A 286 14.73 14.44 14.21
N GLY A 287 15.49 13.98 13.22
CA GLY A 287 16.96 14.08 13.24
C GLY A 287 17.47 15.51 13.12
N ALA A 288 16.83 16.34 12.29
CA ALA A 288 17.15 17.76 12.20
C ALA A 288 16.91 18.48 13.52
N LEU A 289 15.76 18.27 14.13
CA LEU A 289 15.41 18.88 15.41
C LEU A 289 16.24 18.33 16.58
N ALA A 290 16.72 17.09 16.51
CA ALA A 290 17.61 16.52 17.53
C ALA A 290 18.99 17.21 17.60
N THR A 291 19.33 18.04 16.62
CA THR A 291 20.57 18.86 16.65
C THR A 291 20.45 20.12 17.50
N LEU A 292 19.23 20.52 17.87
CA LEU A 292 18.95 21.70 18.66
C LEU A 292 18.97 21.35 20.15
N ALA A 293 19.80 22.06 20.93
CA ALA A 293 20.03 21.75 22.35
C ALA A 293 18.76 21.82 23.22
N ASP A 294 17.86 22.74 22.90
CA ASP A 294 16.67 23.02 23.72
C ASP A 294 15.40 22.31 23.22
N THR A 295 15.52 21.41 22.22
CA THR A 295 14.36 20.74 21.63
C THR A 295 14.05 19.43 22.33
N ARG A 296 12.83 19.31 22.83
CA ARG A 296 12.30 18.07 23.40
C ARG A 296 11.65 17.23 22.31
N ILE A 297 12.17 16.02 22.09
CA ILE A 297 11.61 15.08 21.13
C ILE A 297 10.97 13.91 21.87
N GLU A 298 9.71 13.64 21.58
CA GLU A 298 8.94 12.58 22.22
C GLU A 298 8.26 11.69 21.17
N ALA A 299 8.65 10.42 21.16
CA ALA A 299 8.16 9.42 20.23
C ALA A 299 7.04 8.61 20.88
N LEU A 300 5.81 8.79 20.40
CA LEU A 300 4.64 8.05 20.86
C LEU A 300 4.57 6.72 20.12
N HIS A 301 4.73 5.62 20.86
CA HIS A 301 4.58 4.29 20.30
C HIS A 301 3.11 4.01 20.03
N ILE A 302 2.80 3.67 18.79
CA ILE A 302 1.49 3.12 18.46
C ILE A 302 1.61 1.61 18.35
N GLN A 303 0.66 0.93 18.96
CA GLN A 303 0.46 -0.47 18.62
C GLN A 303 -0.01 -0.54 17.18
N PRO A 304 0.25 -1.64 16.47
CA PRO A 304 -0.50 -1.96 15.26
C PRO A 304 -1.95 -2.15 15.70
N GLU A 305 -2.69 -1.05 15.72
CA GLU A 305 -4.13 -1.12 15.54
C GLU A 305 -4.30 -1.89 14.23
N MET A 306 -5.12 -2.95 14.22
CA MET A 306 -5.50 -3.60 12.97
C MET A 306 -5.89 -2.47 12.05
N LEU A 307 -5.02 -2.15 11.06
CA LEU A 307 -5.14 -0.99 10.18
C LEU A 307 -6.62 -0.86 9.90
N GLU A 308 -7.28 0.11 10.56
CA GLU A 308 -8.72 0.11 10.54
C GLU A 308 -9.08 0.12 9.07
N ASN A 309 -9.83 -0.89 8.66
CA ASN A 309 -10.37 -1.06 7.33
C ASN A 309 -11.31 0.11 6.98
N ASN A 310 -11.18 1.31 7.56
CA ASN A 310 -12.08 2.45 7.44
C ASN A 310 -12.27 2.93 6.00
N LEU A 311 -11.30 2.72 5.12
CA LEU A 311 -11.48 3.00 3.69
C LEU A 311 -12.44 1.97 3.03
N VAL A 312 -12.54 0.77 3.59
CA VAL A 312 -13.46 -0.31 3.22
C VAL A 312 -14.78 -0.21 4.00
N GLU A 313 -14.79 0.07 5.31
CA GLU A 313 -16.01 0.22 6.12
C GLU A 313 -16.83 1.47 5.75
N ALA A 314 -16.19 2.58 5.35
CA ALA A 314 -16.89 3.72 4.76
C ALA A 314 -17.59 3.38 3.42
N ILE A 315 -17.10 2.36 2.70
CA ILE A 315 -17.75 1.80 1.51
C ILE A 315 -18.94 0.90 1.91
N TYR A 316 -18.90 0.27 3.09
CA TYR A 316 -19.97 -0.58 3.62
C TYR A 316 -21.19 0.20 4.11
N ASP A 317 -21.02 1.35 4.78
CA ASP A 317 -22.16 2.15 5.29
C ASP A 317 -22.99 2.80 4.17
N LYS A 318 -22.43 2.89 2.95
CA LYS A 318 -23.15 3.35 1.75
C LYS A 318 -23.96 2.22 1.09
N LYS A 319 -23.58 0.96 1.30
CA LYS A 319 -24.20 -0.22 0.67
C LYS A 319 -25.41 -0.72 1.48
N SER A 320 -25.37 -0.60 2.81
CA SER A 320 -26.52 -0.85 3.69
C SER A 320 -27.71 0.06 3.36
N ARG A 321 -27.44 1.32 2.97
CA ARG A 321 -28.46 2.29 2.52
C ARG A 321 -29.07 1.97 1.14
N LEU A 322 -28.38 1.19 0.31
CA LEU A 322 -28.85 0.77 -1.02
C LEU A 322 -29.63 -0.56 -1.01
N GLN A 323 -29.59 -1.31 0.09
CA GLN A 323 -30.30 -2.59 0.23
C GLN A 323 -31.79 -2.44 0.63
N ASN A 324 -32.26 -1.23 0.90
CA ASN A 324 -33.65 -0.94 1.28
C ASN A 324 -34.52 -0.45 0.11
N ASP A 325 -34.11 -0.62 -1.15
CA ASP A 325 -34.96 -0.32 -2.30
C ASP A 325 -35.86 -1.53 -2.63
N PRO A 326 -37.19 -1.47 -2.40
CA PRO A 326 -38.10 -2.61 -2.54
C PRO A 326 -38.39 -3.02 -3.99
N ASN A 327 -37.86 -2.32 -4.99
CA ASN A 327 -38.31 -2.42 -6.40
C ASN A 327 -37.48 -3.33 -7.32
N GLN A 328 -36.78 -4.36 -6.80
CA GLN A 328 -36.14 -5.34 -7.70
C GLN A 328 -37.05 -6.53 -8.00
N ASP A 329 -37.84 -6.37 -9.06
CA ASP A 329 -38.68 -7.42 -9.67
C ASP A 329 -37.87 -8.67 -10.06
N THR A 330 -38.26 -9.82 -9.51
CA THR A 330 -37.83 -11.15 -9.97
C THR A 330 -38.92 -11.84 -10.75
N VAL A 331 -38.75 -11.97 -12.07
CA VAL A 331 -39.55 -12.87 -12.92
C VAL A 331 -38.80 -14.20 -13.07
N GLN A 332 -39.48 -15.35 -12.96
CA GLN A 332 -38.92 -16.69 -13.24
C GLN A 332 -39.38 -17.17 -14.63
N MET A 333 -38.54 -17.90 -15.38
CA MET A 333 -38.96 -18.86 -16.43
C MET A 333 -37.80 -19.80 -16.85
N GLY A 334 -38.16 -21.04 -17.23
CA GLY A 334 -37.29 -22.23 -17.25
C GLY A 334 -36.58 -22.63 -18.55
N MET A 335 -35.72 -23.65 -18.40
CA MET A 335 -34.66 -24.12 -19.29
C MET A 335 -35.09 -24.77 -20.61
N LYS A 336 -34.26 -24.55 -21.65
CA LYS A 336 -33.68 -25.60 -22.53
C LYS A 336 -32.85 -24.90 -23.63
N ARG A 337 -31.50 -24.94 -23.55
CA ARG A 337 -30.55 -25.08 -24.69
C ARG A 337 -29.09 -24.76 -24.30
N ARG A 338 -28.26 -25.81 -24.08
CA ARG A 338 -26.78 -25.72 -23.96
C ARG A 338 -26.08 -25.00 -25.12
N HIS A 339 -26.72 -24.85 -26.29
CA HIS A 339 -26.05 -24.44 -27.53
C HIS A 339 -26.41 -23.02 -28.00
N LYS A 340 -27.30 -22.29 -27.31
CA LYS A 340 -27.70 -20.93 -27.72
C LYS A 340 -26.98 -19.80 -27.00
N PHE A 341 -26.24 -20.08 -25.93
CA PHE A 341 -25.48 -19.07 -25.20
C PHE A 341 -24.31 -18.51 -26.05
N ALA A 342 -23.77 -19.35 -26.95
CA ALA A 342 -22.55 -19.12 -27.75
C ALA A 342 -22.79 -18.36 -29.07
N ASP A 343 -23.88 -18.67 -29.79
CA ASP A 343 -23.96 -18.32 -31.22
C ASP A 343 -24.96 -17.19 -31.54
N ASN A 344 -25.91 -16.88 -30.66
CA ASN A 344 -26.96 -15.90 -30.94
C ASN A 344 -26.89 -14.67 -30.03
N GLY A 345 -25.92 -13.80 -30.27
CA GLY A 345 -26.04 -12.37 -29.96
C GLY A 345 -26.53 -12.03 -28.55
N ASN A 346 -26.01 -12.67 -27.51
CA ASN A 346 -26.28 -12.26 -26.13
C ASN A 346 -25.64 -10.88 -25.90
N ASN A 347 -26.39 -9.84 -26.28
CA ASN A 347 -25.95 -8.46 -26.23
C ASN A 347 -25.54 -8.08 -24.80
N ARG A 348 -26.07 -8.70 -23.75
CA ARG A 348 -25.67 -8.39 -22.38
C ARG A 348 -24.27 -8.86 -22.04
N LEU A 349 -23.91 -10.10 -22.36
CA LEU A 349 -22.55 -10.59 -22.14
C LEU A 349 -21.56 -9.83 -23.02
N ARG A 350 -21.93 -9.57 -24.29
CA ARG A 350 -21.10 -8.79 -25.20
C ARG A 350 -20.91 -7.35 -24.71
N THR A 351 -21.98 -6.67 -24.29
CA THR A 351 -21.91 -5.31 -23.73
C THR A 351 -21.07 -5.30 -22.46
N TRP A 352 -21.26 -6.26 -21.55
CA TRP A 352 -20.45 -6.35 -20.35
C TRP A 352 -18.96 -6.58 -20.66
N LEU A 353 -18.64 -7.46 -21.61
CA LEU A 353 -17.27 -7.66 -22.06
C LEU A 353 -16.68 -6.39 -22.71
N LEU A 354 -17.46 -5.67 -23.52
CA LEU A 354 -17.03 -4.39 -24.10
C LEU A 354 -16.83 -3.30 -23.05
N GLU A 355 -17.67 -3.25 -22.01
CA GLU A 355 -17.53 -2.33 -20.88
C GLU A 355 -16.29 -2.67 -20.03
N ALA A 356 -16.02 -3.96 -19.81
CA ALA A 356 -14.93 -4.42 -18.96
C ALA A 356 -13.56 -4.39 -19.66
N PHE A 357 -13.50 -4.67 -20.96
CA PHE A 357 -12.25 -4.90 -21.71
C PHE A 357 -12.05 -3.94 -22.89
N GLY A 358 -12.99 -3.04 -23.14
CA GLY A 358 -12.94 -2.12 -24.27
C GLY A 358 -13.31 -2.77 -25.60
N SER A 359 -12.94 -2.12 -26.71
CA SER A 359 -13.36 -2.52 -28.06
C SER A 359 -12.41 -3.48 -28.79
N ASP A 360 -11.39 -4.01 -28.11
CA ASP A 360 -10.45 -4.97 -28.70
C ASP A 360 -11.13 -6.32 -28.96
N LYS A 361 -11.48 -6.56 -30.23
CA LYS A 361 -12.20 -7.77 -30.67
C LYS A 361 -11.46 -9.06 -30.36
N ALA A 362 -10.13 -9.08 -30.39
CA ALA A 362 -9.34 -10.28 -30.12
C ALA A 362 -9.43 -10.64 -28.63
N LEU A 363 -9.27 -9.64 -27.76
CA LEU A 363 -9.42 -9.80 -26.32
C LEU A 363 -10.87 -10.17 -25.94
N ILE A 364 -11.88 -9.52 -26.53
CA ILE A 364 -13.29 -9.88 -26.28
C ILE A 364 -13.54 -11.34 -26.64
N LYS A 365 -13.02 -11.81 -27.78
CA LYS A 365 -13.18 -13.20 -28.20
C LYS A 365 -12.48 -14.16 -27.22
N GLU A 366 -11.25 -13.87 -26.81
CA GLU A 366 -10.51 -14.66 -25.82
C GLU A 366 -11.30 -14.79 -24.51
N LYS A 367 -11.84 -13.69 -23.98
CA LYS A 367 -12.62 -13.68 -22.75
C LYS A 367 -13.95 -14.40 -22.88
N TYR A 368 -14.58 -14.28 -24.04
CA TYR A 368 -15.78 -15.03 -24.36
C TYR A 368 -15.53 -16.54 -24.34
N ASP A 369 -14.49 -17.00 -25.02
CA ASP A 369 -14.11 -18.41 -25.09
C ASP A 369 -13.76 -18.96 -23.69
N PHE A 370 -13.07 -18.16 -22.87
CA PHE A 370 -12.73 -18.50 -21.50
C PHE A 370 -13.96 -18.65 -20.59
N ILE A 371 -14.92 -17.72 -20.67
CA ILE A 371 -16.18 -17.79 -19.93
C ILE A 371 -16.99 -19.00 -20.37
N ARG A 372 -17.07 -19.26 -21.68
CA ARG A 372 -17.78 -20.43 -22.22
C ARG A 372 -17.19 -21.72 -21.67
N PHE A 373 -15.86 -21.86 -21.73
CA PHE A 373 -15.16 -23.00 -21.15
C PHE A 373 -15.47 -23.19 -19.65
N ALA A 374 -15.49 -22.10 -18.88
CA ALA A 374 -15.82 -22.16 -17.46
C ALA A 374 -17.27 -22.58 -17.19
N ILE A 375 -18.24 -22.11 -18.00
CA ILE A 375 -19.66 -22.50 -17.92
C ILE A 375 -19.82 -23.99 -18.26
N ASP A 376 -19.21 -24.45 -19.34
CA ASP A 376 -19.27 -25.85 -19.77
C ASP A 376 -18.73 -26.77 -18.66
N LEU A 377 -17.55 -26.44 -18.13
CA LEU A 377 -16.96 -27.16 -17.00
C LEU A 377 -17.84 -27.13 -15.75
N PHE A 378 -18.48 -25.99 -15.46
CA PHE A 378 -19.42 -25.88 -14.35
C PHE A 378 -20.61 -26.84 -14.54
N TYR A 379 -21.19 -26.88 -15.74
CA TYR A 379 -22.31 -27.77 -16.04
C TYR A 379 -21.96 -29.25 -16.05
N ASP A 380 -20.75 -29.60 -16.49
CA ASP A 380 -20.29 -30.99 -16.41
C ASP A 380 -20.17 -31.48 -14.96
N HIS A 381 -19.80 -30.60 -14.02
CA HIS A 381 -19.62 -30.97 -12.61
C HIS A 381 -20.84 -30.78 -11.71
N PHE A 382 -21.69 -29.82 -12.05
CA PHE A 382 -22.78 -29.37 -11.18
C PHE A 382 -24.16 -29.48 -11.86
N GLY A 383 -24.22 -29.83 -13.14
CA GLY A 383 -25.45 -29.82 -13.92
C GLY A 383 -25.88 -28.41 -14.30
N GLU A 384 -26.78 -28.31 -15.27
CA GLU A 384 -27.34 -27.04 -15.76
C GLU A 384 -28.07 -26.28 -14.63
N GLY A 385 -28.06 -24.94 -14.68
CA GLY A 385 -28.70 -24.11 -13.66
C GLY A 385 -28.42 -22.63 -13.81
N GLU A 386 -29.23 -21.79 -13.16
CA GLU A 386 -28.88 -20.38 -12.99
C GLU A 386 -27.56 -20.28 -12.21
N LEU A 387 -26.63 -19.48 -12.73
CA LEU A 387 -25.34 -19.23 -12.11
C LEU A 387 -25.02 -17.74 -12.13
N SER A 388 -24.14 -17.33 -11.24
CA SER A 388 -23.55 -15.99 -11.24
C SER A 388 -22.08 -16.11 -11.61
N ILE A 389 -21.60 -15.18 -12.42
CA ILE A 389 -20.19 -15.10 -12.79
C ILE A 389 -19.59 -13.93 -12.00
N GLY A 390 -18.62 -14.25 -11.15
CA GLY A 390 -17.76 -13.28 -10.51
C GLY A 390 -16.44 -13.24 -11.25
N ARG A 391 -15.94 -12.03 -11.53
CA ARG A 391 -14.57 -11.83 -12.02
C ARG A 391 -13.75 -11.06 -11.00
N SER A 392 -12.48 -11.46 -10.86
CA SER A 392 -11.45 -10.59 -10.34
C SER A 392 -10.34 -10.52 -11.36
N ALA A 393 -9.88 -9.30 -11.67
CA ALA A 393 -8.54 -9.15 -12.18
C ALA A 393 -7.61 -9.81 -11.17
N ALA A 394 -6.78 -10.77 -11.58
CA ALA A 394 -5.81 -11.28 -10.61
C ALA A 394 -4.87 -10.10 -10.30
N PRO A 395 -4.64 -9.75 -9.02
CA PRO A 395 -3.60 -8.81 -8.66
C PRO A 395 -2.26 -9.49 -8.90
N VAL A 396 -1.85 -9.50 -10.16
CA VAL A 396 -0.56 -10.02 -10.58
C VAL A 396 0.41 -8.85 -10.52
N SER A 397 1.37 -8.94 -9.61
CA SER A 397 2.59 -8.14 -9.70
C SER A 397 3.12 -8.18 -11.14
N ILE A 398 3.83 -7.14 -11.60
CA ILE A 398 4.53 -7.14 -12.93
C ILE A 398 5.39 -8.40 -13.16
N LEU A 399 5.71 -9.15 -12.09
CA LEU A 399 6.49 -10.40 -12.10
C LEU A 399 5.67 -11.71 -12.02
N GLY A 400 4.34 -11.70 -12.12
CA GLY A 400 3.56 -12.95 -12.24
C GLY A 400 3.09 -13.61 -10.94
N ARG A 401 3.21 -12.96 -9.76
CA ARG A 401 2.77 -13.52 -8.46
C ARG A 401 1.54 -12.80 -7.90
N HIS A 402 0.64 -13.56 -7.26
CA HIS A 402 -0.58 -13.07 -6.62
C HIS A 402 -0.22 -12.24 -5.37
N LEU A 403 -0.76 -11.02 -5.27
CA LEU A 403 -0.58 -10.13 -4.11
C LEU A 403 -1.95 -9.91 -3.46
N GLU A 404 -2.25 -10.61 -2.37
CA GLU A 404 -3.52 -10.39 -1.64
C GLU A 404 -3.40 -9.31 -0.56
N ASP A 405 -2.20 -9.03 -0.02
CA ASP A 405 -2.04 -8.08 1.09
C ASP A 405 -1.02 -6.95 0.87
N PHE A 406 -0.45 -6.84 -0.33
CA PHE A 406 0.58 -5.83 -0.60
C PHE A 406 -0.01 -4.72 -1.44
N GLY A 407 -0.13 -3.52 -0.88
CA GLY A 407 -0.40 -2.26 -1.59
C GLY A 407 0.68 -1.87 -2.61
N GLY A 408 1.05 -2.81 -3.48
CA GLY A 408 1.92 -2.66 -4.63
C GLY A 408 1.12 -2.39 -5.90
N MET A 409 1.82 -1.91 -6.92
CA MET A 409 1.23 -1.54 -8.21
C MET A 409 0.61 -2.74 -8.91
N ILE A 410 -0.67 -2.64 -9.26
CA ILE A 410 -1.40 -3.62 -10.07
C ILE A 410 -1.03 -3.38 -11.54
N ASN A 411 -0.58 -4.42 -12.23
CA ASN A 411 -0.27 -4.31 -13.65
C ASN A 411 -1.56 -4.43 -14.47
N ALA A 412 -1.97 -3.38 -15.18
CA ALA A 412 -3.07 -3.45 -16.15
C ALA A 412 -2.78 -4.44 -17.31
N ALA A 413 -1.52 -4.83 -17.54
CA ALA A 413 -1.18 -5.91 -18.48
C ALA A 413 -1.61 -7.31 -18.00
N ALA A 414 -2.13 -7.44 -16.76
CA ALA A 414 -2.71 -8.69 -16.25
C ALA A 414 -4.20 -8.87 -16.60
N ILE A 415 -4.78 -8.00 -17.44
CA ILE A 415 -6.16 -8.17 -17.93
C ILE A 415 -6.38 -9.55 -18.58
N SER A 416 -5.36 -10.17 -19.18
CA SER A 416 -5.46 -11.54 -19.71
C SER A 416 -5.43 -12.63 -18.63
N ARG A 417 -4.90 -12.34 -17.43
CA ARG A 417 -4.78 -13.28 -16.30
C ARG A 417 -5.84 -13.00 -15.23
N GLU A 418 -7.09 -13.29 -15.55
CA GLU A 418 -8.20 -13.13 -14.60
C GLU A 418 -8.52 -14.42 -13.88
N CYS A 419 -9.05 -14.28 -12.67
CA CYS A 419 -9.75 -15.36 -11.99
C CYS A 419 -11.24 -15.21 -12.24
N LEU A 420 -11.86 -16.26 -12.80
CA LEU A 420 -13.30 -16.39 -12.92
C LEU A 420 -13.80 -17.37 -11.86
N VAL A 421 -14.84 -16.97 -11.15
CA VAL A 421 -15.57 -17.84 -10.23
C VAL A 421 -17.01 -17.92 -10.68
N LEU A 422 -17.47 -19.14 -10.95
CA LEU A 422 -18.88 -19.41 -11.25
C LEU A 422 -19.54 -19.98 -10.01
N ILE A 423 -20.61 -19.34 -9.58
CA ILE A 423 -21.27 -19.64 -8.31
C ILE A 423 -22.74 -19.92 -8.58
N ARG A 424 -23.23 -21.04 -8.04
CA ARG A 424 -24.66 -21.31 -7.93
C ARG A 424 -25.03 -21.40 -6.45
N PRO A 425 -26.01 -20.61 -5.98
CA PRO A 425 -26.50 -20.73 -4.62
C PRO A 425 -26.97 -22.15 -4.32
N THR A 426 -26.75 -22.61 -3.09
CA THR A 426 -27.26 -23.87 -2.59
C THR A 426 -27.87 -23.66 -1.21
N THR A 427 -28.95 -24.38 -0.93
CA THR A 427 -29.60 -24.41 0.39
C THR A 427 -29.07 -25.54 1.27
N SER A 428 -28.20 -26.40 0.73
CA SER A 428 -27.74 -27.61 1.43
C SER A 428 -26.74 -27.36 2.55
N GLY A 429 -26.25 -26.14 2.72
CA GLY A 429 -25.12 -25.83 3.61
C GLY A 429 -23.78 -26.40 3.13
N LYS A 430 -23.74 -27.14 2.01
CA LYS A 430 -22.53 -27.79 1.49
C LYS A 430 -21.98 -27.05 0.29
N LEU A 431 -20.77 -26.55 0.42
CA LEU A 431 -20.01 -25.94 -0.66
C LEU A 431 -19.25 -27.01 -1.44
N ARG A 432 -19.47 -27.09 -2.75
CA ARG A 432 -18.70 -27.95 -3.64
C ARG A 432 -17.86 -27.07 -4.57
N ILE A 433 -16.54 -27.22 -4.50
CA ILE A 433 -15.57 -26.43 -5.27
C ILE A 433 -14.89 -27.35 -6.28
N ARG A 434 -14.84 -26.91 -7.54
CA ARG A 434 -14.15 -27.62 -8.62
C ARG A 434 -13.23 -26.68 -9.37
N SER A 435 -12.03 -27.18 -9.71
CA SER A 435 -11.04 -26.46 -10.49
C SER A 435 -10.84 -27.12 -11.84
N PRO A 436 -10.61 -26.35 -12.93
CA PRO A 436 -10.19 -26.89 -14.24
C PRO A 436 -8.86 -27.64 -14.17
N HIS A 437 -8.04 -27.37 -13.14
CA HIS A 437 -6.76 -28.02 -12.92
C HIS A 437 -6.75 -28.72 -11.55
N PRO A 438 -7.51 -29.81 -11.37
CA PRO A 438 -7.71 -30.44 -10.07
C PRO A 438 -6.40 -30.98 -9.47
N ASN A 439 -5.42 -31.34 -10.30
CA ASN A 439 -4.10 -31.78 -9.84
C ASN A 439 -3.26 -30.65 -9.24
N GLN A 440 -3.52 -29.40 -9.63
CA GLN A 440 -2.80 -28.22 -9.11
C GLN A 440 -3.49 -27.63 -7.89
N PHE A 441 -4.83 -27.53 -7.92
CA PHE A 441 -5.58 -26.77 -6.93
C PHE A 441 -6.53 -27.59 -6.06
N GLY A 442 -6.71 -28.88 -6.37
CA GLY A 442 -7.64 -29.75 -5.64
C GLY A 442 -9.11 -29.45 -5.92
N ASN A 443 -9.93 -30.48 -5.80
CA ASN A 443 -11.38 -30.36 -5.72
C ASN A 443 -11.78 -30.51 -4.24
N SER A 444 -12.83 -29.82 -3.79
CA SER A 444 -13.26 -29.86 -2.38
C SER A 444 -14.77 -29.95 -2.24
N ASN A 445 -15.22 -30.61 -1.18
CA ASN A 445 -16.59 -30.55 -0.69
C ASN A 445 -16.48 -30.18 0.79
N VAL A 446 -17.10 -29.07 1.19
CA VAL A 446 -16.98 -28.49 2.52
C VAL A 446 -18.39 -28.27 3.05
N ASP A 447 -18.66 -28.68 4.28
CA ASP A 447 -19.86 -28.23 4.99
C ASP A 447 -19.56 -26.86 5.59
N ILE A 448 -20.41 -25.86 5.31
CA ILE A 448 -20.23 -24.50 5.82
C ILE A 448 -20.28 -24.50 7.35
N SER A 449 -21.08 -25.38 7.95
CA SER A 449 -21.19 -25.49 9.42
C SER A 449 -19.87 -25.94 10.03
N ASP A 450 -19.21 -26.93 9.41
CA ASP A 450 -17.89 -27.39 9.83
C ASP A 450 -16.83 -26.30 9.64
N MET A 451 -16.91 -25.57 8.52
CA MET A 451 -15.99 -24.47 8.23
C MET A 451 -16.11 -23.32 9.25
N LEU A 452 -17.34 -22.97 9.65
CA LEU A 452 -17.60 -21.95 10.66
C LEU A 452 -17.18 -22.41 12.06
N ALA A 453 -17.46 -23.66 12.42
CA ALA A 453 -17.02 -24.25 13.68
C ALA A 453 -15.48 -24.31 13.78
N ASP A 454 -14.79 -24.60 12.67
CA ASP A 454 -13.33 -24.54 12.60
C ASP A 454 -12.82 -23.10 12.64
N LEU A 455 -13.49 -22.13 12.04
CA LEU A 455 -13.11 -20.71 12.14
C LEU A 455 -13.25 -20.19 13.58
N GLU A 456 -14.33 -20.54 14.28
CA GLU A 456 -14.53 -20.18 15.69
C GLU A 456 -13.47 -20.83 16.61
N LYS A 457 -13.10 -22.09 16.36
CA LYS A 457 -12.04 -22.78 17.11
C LYS A 457 -10.64 -22.27 16.77
N ASN A 458 -10.41 -21.85 15.53
CA ASN A 458 -9.13 -21.34 15.04
C ASN A 458 -9.00 -19.81 15.10
N TYR A 459 -9.90 -19.12 15.79
CA TYR A 459 -9.80 -17.69 16.13
C TYR A 459 -8.61 -17.37 17.08
N ILE A 460 -7.71 -18.32 17.30
CA ILE A 460 -6.39 -18.16 17.92
C ILE A 460 -5.31 -18.05 16.83
N TRP A 461 -5.50 -17.15 15.86
CA TRP A 461 -4.50 -16.90 14.80
C TRP A 461 -3.12 -16.49 15.36
N LYS A 462 -3.08 -15.86 16.54
CA LYS A 462 -1.83 -15.53 17.25
C LYS A 462 -0.98 -16.74 17.64
N GLN A 463 -1.57 -17.91 17.87
CA GLN A 463 -0.80 -19.12 18.23
C GLN A 463 -0.39 -19.93 17.01
N ILE A 464 -1.11 -19.81 15.89
CA ILE A 464 -0.87 -20.58 14.66
C ILE A 464 0.39 -20.09 13.94
N GLU A 465 0.60 -18.78 13.87
CA GLU A 465 1.76 -18.18 13.17
C GLU A 465 3.10 -18.55 13.84
N GLN A 466 3.08 -18.83 15.15
CA GLN A 466 4.24 -19.23 15.94
C GLN A 466 4.42 -20.76 16.03
N ASN A 467 3.47 -21.55 15.54
CA ASN A 467 3.51 -23.01 15.67
C ASN A 467 4.28 -23.65 14.51
N LYS A 468 5.49 -24.13 14.80
CA LYS A 468 6.39 -24.79 13.82
C LYS A 468 5.76 -26.01 13.13
N LYS A 469 4.80 -26.71 13.77
CA LYS A 469 4.08 -27.83 13.13
C LYS A 469 3.11 -27.34 12.06
N VAL A 470 2.50 -26.17 12.23
CA VAL A 470 1.61 -25.58 11.22
C VAL A 470 2.40 -24.98 10.08
N GLN A 471 3.54 -24.30 10.34
CA GLN A 471 4.43 -23.85 9.26
C GLN A 471 4.95 -25.03 8.42
N HIS A 472 5.28 -26.15 9.07
CA HIS A 472 5.65 -27.40 8.38
C HIS A 472 4.47 -27.98 7.59
N PHE A 473 3.26 -27.99 8.15
CA PHE A 473 2.03 -28.44 7.49
C PHE A 473 1.65 -27.58 6.26
N VAL A 474 1.77 -26.25 6.36
CA VAL A 474 1.56 -25.30 5.25
C VAL A 474 2.60 -25.51 4.14
N SER A 475 3.86 -25.77 4.50
CA SER A 475 4.92 -26.04 3.53
C SER A 475 4.80 -27.40 2.83
N THR A 476 4.05 -28.35 3.39
CA THR A 476 3.95 -29.74 2.88
C THR A 476 2.61 -30.07 2.21
N GLN A 477 1.58 -29.22 2.31
CA GLN A 477 0.24 -29.47 1.77
C GLN A 477 -0.11 -28.47 0.65
N GLN A 478 0.49 -28.63 -0.54
CA GLN A 478 0.09 -27.91 -1.77
C GLN A 478 -1.39 -28.15 -2.17
N GLN A 479 -2.02 -29.21 -1.65
CA GLN A 479 -3.35 -29.66 -2.09
C GLN A 479 -4.54 -28.99 -1.36
N LYS A 480 -4.33 -28.20 -0.29
CA LYS A 480 -5.40 -27.53 0.48
C LYS A 480 -5.49 -26.01 0.26
N TRP A 481 -4.76 -25.48 -0.73
CA TRP A 481 -4.74 -24.05 -1.01
C TRP A 481 -6.10 -23.49 -1.42
N MET A 482 -6.93 -24.28 -2.12
CA MET A 482 -8.27 -23.85 -2.51
C MET A 482 -9.25 -23.75 -1.32
N SER A 483 -9.08 -24.55 -0.25
CA SER A 483 -9.91 -24.41 0.95
C SER A 483 -9.48 -23.21 1.80
N VAL A 484 -8.17 -22.91 1.86
CA VAL A 484 -7.65 -21.69 2.51
C VAL A 484 -8.03 -20.45 1.71
N PHE A 485 -7.87 -20.49 0.39
CA PHE A 485 -8.32 -19.43 -0.53
C PHE A 485 -9.82 -19.24 -0.45
N MET A 486 -10.64 -20.29 -0.35
CA MET A 486 -12.10 -20.15 -0.23
C MET A 486 -12.57 -19.78 1.19
N GLN A 487 -11.83 -20.13 2.23
CA GLN A 487 -12.04 -19.63 3.61
C GLN A 487 -11.69 -18.14 3.69
N GLN A 488 -10.54 -17.75 3.13
CA GLN A 488 -10.20 -16.34 2.92
C GLN A 488 -11.28 -15.70 2.06
N TYR A 489 -11.68 -16.26 0.92
CA TYR A 489 -12.74 -15.76 0.03
C TYR A 489 -14.09 -15.64 0.71
N PHE A 490 -14.52 -16.52 1.62
CA PHE A 490 -15.80 -16.33 2.32
C PHE A 490 -15.73 -15.18 3.33
N VAL A 491 -14.56 -15.03 3.99
CA VAL A 491 -14.26 -13.91 4.91
C VAL A 491 -13.98 -12.59 4.12
N HIS A 492 -13.42 -12.67 2.91
CA HIS A 492 -12.99 -11.58 2.02
C HIS A 492 -13.96 -11.29 0.87
N CYS A 493 -14.99 -12.09 0.61
CA CYS A 493 -16.11 -11.71 -0.26
C CYS A 493 -16.87 -10.51 0.31
N HIS A 494 -16.56 -10.14 1.55
CA HIS A 494 -16.95 -8.92 2.20
C HIS A 494 -15.82 -7.84 2.18
N SER A 495 -14.83 -7.93 1.28
CA SER A 495 -13.79 -6.89 1.10
C SER A 495 -13.18 -6.82 -0.31
N VAL A 496 -13.23 -7.87 -1.14
CA VAL A 496 -12.76 -7.86 -2.53
C VAL A 496 -13.89 -7.44 -3.48
N GLN A 497 -13.69 -6.35 -4.24
CA GLN A 497 -14.68 -5.83 -5.19
C GLN A 497 -14.81 -6.71 -6.43
N PHE A 498 -15.57 -7.81 -6.33
CA PHE A 498 -16.05 -8.54 -7.50
C PHE A 498 -17.23 -7.80 -8.13
N GLN A 499 -17.18 -7.61 -9.45
CA GLN A 499 -18.37 -7.28 -10.24
C GLN A 499 -19.12 -8.57 -10.52
N PHE A 500 -20.24 -8.80 -9.82
CA PHE A 500 -21.13 -9.92 -10.09
C PHE A 500 -22.18 -9.51 -11.11
N GLN A 501 -22.31 -10.30 -12.17
CA GLN A 501 -23.46 -10.20 -13.05
C GLN A 501 -24.27 -11.49 -12.91
N ARG A 502 -25.56 -11.37 -12.60
CA ARG A 502 -26.48 -12.52 -12.70
C ARG A 502 -26.62 -12.86 -14.18
N VAL A 503 -26.10 -14.01 -14.55
CA VAL A 503 -26.20 -14.51 -15.92
C VAL A 503 -27.20 -15.66 -15.88
N ARG A 504 -28.45 -15.35 -16.24
CA ARG A 504 -29.42 -16.40 -16.51
C ARG A 504 -29.09 -17.03 -17.84
N THR A 505 -28.79 -18.32 -17.80
CA THR A 505 -28.73 -19.13 -19.02
C THR A 505 -30.15 -19.51 -19.41
N PHE A 506 -30.52 -19.14 -20.63
CA PHE A 506 -31.82 -19.43 -21.24
C PHE A 506 -31.89 -20.89 -21.74
#